data_AF-A0AAV7Y6U3-F1
#
_entry.id   AF-A0AAV7Y6U3-F1
#
_cell.length_a   1.000
_cell.length_b   1.000
_cell.length_c   1.000
_cell.angle_alpha   90.00
_cell.angle_beta   90.00
_cell.angle_gamma   90.00
#
_symmetry.space_group_name_H-M   'P 1'
#
loop_
_entity.id
_entity.type
_entity.pdbx_description
1 polymer ?
#
loop_
_entity_poly.entity_id
_entity_poly.type
_entity_poly.pdbx_seq_one_letter_code
_entity_poly.pdbx_strand_id
1 'polypeptide(L)'
;MNVKITGYQKQLKHVEYKVIVSEQSQKWGVWIRYSEFRNLHQILKKKFPSELKQIRLPPKKIIGNFDEDFLEQRRLGLEEYINALLKDEDVAECMEINKFLKPSEPSKLVENDLTEENEKEKEKQK
;
A
#
# COMPACT_ATOMS: atom_id res chain seq x y z
N MET A 1 -6.20 -7.58 9.67
CA MET A 1 -5.59 -6.32 9.22
C MET A 1 -6.32 -5.84 7.96
N ASN A 2 -6.62 -4.55 7.82
CA ASN A 2 -7.25 -3.97 6.62
C ASN A 2 -6.32 -2.94 5.99
N VAL A 3 -6.23 -2.92 4.66
CA VAL A 3 -5.35 -2.02 3.92
C VAL A 3 -6.12 -1.22 2.86
N LYS A 4 -5.87 0.09 2.83
CA LYS A 4 -6.36 1.01 1.81
C LYS A 4 -5.21 1.79 1.20
N ILE A 5 -5.19 1.96 -0.11
CA ILE A 5 -4.19 2.80 -0.79
C ILE A 5 -4.88 4.07 -1.24
N THR A 6 -4.80 5.15 -0.47
CA THR A 6 -5.69 6.31 -0.64
C THR A 6 -5.20 7.36 -1.63
N GLY A 7 -3.95 7.26 -2.09
CA GLY A 7 -3.40 8.21 -3.04
C GLY A 7 -1.96 7.90 -3.42
N TYR A 8 -1.30 8.86 -4.06
CA TYR A 8 0.11 8.77 -4.42
C TYR A 8 0.77 10.15 -4.40
N GLN A 9 2.10 10.18 -4.30
CA GLN A 9 2.92 11.37 -4.46
C GLN A 9 3.99 11.15 -5.53
N LYS A 10 4.16 12.15 -6.40
CA LYS A 10 5.19 12.16 -7.43
C LYS A 10 6.47 12.75 -6.83
N GLN A 11 7.50 11.91 -6.66
CA GLN A 11 8.85 12.34 -6.33
C GLN A 11 9.63 12.61 -7.61
N LEU A 12 10.82 13.23 -7.50
CA LEU A 12 11.64 13.58 -8.68
C LEU A 12 11.99 12.37 -9.57
N LYS A 13 12.18 11.18 -8.97
CA LYS A 13 12.64 9.97 -9.67
C LYS A 13 11.65 8.80 -9.65
N HIS A 14 10.59 8.90 -8.85
CA HIS A 14 9.67 7.79 -8.61
C HIS A 14 8.32 8.27 -8.11
N VAL A 15 7.37 7.35 -7.99
CA VAL A 15 6.05 7.59 -7.40
C VAL A 15 5.88 6.67 -6.20
N GLU A 16 5.35 7.22 -5.11
CA GLU A 16 5.03 6.50 -3.88
C GLU A 16 3.53 6.52 -3.65
N TYR A 17 3.00 5.42 -3.11
CA TYR A 17 1.59 5.22 -2.84
C TYR A 17 1.34 5.34 -1.35
N LYS A 18 0.25 6.02 -0.98
CA LYS A 18 -0.17 6.22 0.41
C LYS A 18 -0.94 4.99 0.88
N VAL A 19 -0.30 4.12 1.65
CA VAL A 19 -0.90 2.89 2.16
C VAL A 19 -1.32 3.10 3.61
N ILE A 20 -2.62 3.06 3.87
CA ILE A 20 -3.22 3.16 5.20
C ILE A 20 -3.51 1.75 5.70
N VAL A 21 -2.94 1.41 6.84
CA VAL A 21 -3.10 0.12 7.50
C VAL A 21 -3.95 0.32 8.76
N SER A 22 -4.97 -0.50 8.91
CA SER A 22 -5.80 -0.59 10.11
C SER A 22 -5.66 -1.98 10.72
N GLU A 23 -5.14 -2.06 11.93
CA GLU A 23 -4.95 -3.30 12.67
C GLU A 23 -5.42 -3.10 14.12
N GLN A 24 -6.45 -3.87 14.52
CA GLN A 24 -7.08 -3.75 15.83
C GLN A 24 -7.44 -2.28 16.14
N SER A 25 -6.82 -1.68 17.16
CA SER A 25 -7.04 -0.29 17.58
C SER A 25 -5.98 0.69 17.04
N GLN A 26 -5.11 0.24 16.13
CA GLN A 26 -4.05 1.06 15.55
C GLN A 26 -4.32 1.33 14.07
N LYS A 27 -4.06 2.56 13.65
CA LYS A 27 -4.11 3.00 12.26
C LYS A 27 -2.84 3.79 11.97
N TRP A 28 -2.13 3.45 10.91
CA TRP A 28 -0.96 4.19 10.48
C TRP A 28 -0.89 4.24 8.96
N GLY A 29 -0.23 5.25 8.43
CA GLY A 29 0.00 5.39 7.00
C GLY A 29 1.47 5.20 6.67
N VAL A 30 1.75 4.65 5.49
CA VAL A 30 3.10 4.42 5.00
C VAL A 30 3.21 4.76 3.51
N TRP A 31 4.33 5.35 3.11
CA TRP A 31 4.63 5.64 1.71
C TRP A 31 5.45 4.51 1.10
N ILE A 32 4.93 3.88 0.04
CA ILE A 32 5.57 2.72 -0.60
C ILE A 32 5.61 2.90 -2.12
N ARG A 33 6.78 2.72 -2.75
CA ARG A 33 6.90 2.73 -4.22
C ARG A 33 6.55 1.38 -4.83
N TYR A 34 6.11 1.39 -6.09
CA TYR A 34 5.77 0.16 -6.83
C TYR A 34 6.89 -0.90 -6.83
N SER A 35 8.16 -0.50 -6.91
CA SER A 35 9.27 -1.45 -6.90
C SER A 35 9.41 -2.20 -5.57
N GLU A 36 8.95 -1.63 -4.46
CA GLU A 36 8.91 -2.34 -3.17
C GLU A 36 7.82 -3.41 -3.16
N PHE A 37 6.62 -3.11 -3.68
CA PHE A 37 5.59 -4.14 -3.92
C PHE A 37 6.09 -5.27 -4.81
N ARG A 38 6.84 -4.93 -5.88
CA ARG A 38 7.44 -5.93 -6.76
C ARG A 38 8.46 -6.80 -6.03
N ASN A 39 9.28 -6.22 -5.17
CA ASN A 39 10.25 -6.98 -4.39
C ASN A 39 9.53 -7.95 -3.42
N LEU A 40 8.54 -7.46 -2.69
CA LEU A 40 7.68 -8.28 -1.83
C LEU A 40 7.08 -9.45 -2.62
N HIS A 41 6.48 -9.17 -3.79
CA HIS A 41 5.89 -10.21 -4.64
C HIS A 41 6.87 -11.33 -4.99
N GLN A 42 8.12 -10.98 -5.35
CA GLN A 42 9.14 -11.97 -5.70
C GLN A 42 9.55 -12.84 -4.51
N ILE A 43 9.60 -12.25 -3.31
CA ILE A 43 9.91 -12.99 -2.08
C ILE A 43 8.75 -13.93 -1.74
N LEU A 44 7.52 -13.41 -1.72
CA LEU A 44 6.33 -14.21 -1.41
C LEU A 44 6.12 -15.34 -2.42
N LYS A 45 6.36 -15.09 -3.72
CA LYS A 45 6.23 -16.13 -4.75
C LYS A 45 7.19 -17.32 -4.55
N LYS A 46 8.34 -17.10 -3.93
CA LYS A 46 9.29 -18.18 -3.58
C LYS A 46 8.86 -18.93 -2.31
N LYS A 47 8.27 -18.22 -1.35
CA LYS A 47 7.89 -18.75 -0.04
C LYS A 47 6.53 -19.45 -0.05
N PHE A 48 5.59 -18.90 -0.82
CA PHE A 48 4.18 -19.28 -0.92
C PHE A 48 3.77 -19.45 -2.39
N PRO A 49 4.40 -20.39 -3.13
CA PRO A 49 4.21 -20.49 -4.59
C PRO A 49 2.77 -20.88 -4.99
N SER A 50 2.07 -21.63 -4.14
CA SER A 50 0.70 -22.09 -4.39
C SER A 50 -0.30 -20.94 -4.24
N GLU A 51 -0.16 -20.16 -3.17
CA GLU A 51 -0.99 -19.03 -2.79
C GLU A 51 -0.82 -17.89 -3.81
N LEU A 52 0.42 -17.65 -4.25
CA LEU A 52 0.76 -16.60 -5.21
C LEU A 52 0.46 -16.98 -6.67
N LYS A 53 0.02 -18.21 -6.95
CA LYS A 53 -0.21 -18.69 -8.33
C LYS A 53 -1.23 -17.85 -9.08
N GLN A 54 -2.30 -17.43 -8.40
CA GLN A 54 -3.40 -16.66 -8.97
C GLN A 54 -3.35 -15.17 -8.61
N ILE A 55 -2.52 -14.77 -7.66
CA ILE A 55 -2.39 -13.36 -7.26
C ILE A 55 -1.46 -12.66 -8.25
N ARG A 56 -1.98 -11.59 -8.89
CA ARG A 56 -1.26 -10.82 -9.89
C ARG A 56 -0.89 -9.45 -9.37
N LEU A 57 0.39 -9.09 -9.48
CA LEU A 57 0.83 -7.72 -9.26
C LEU A 57 0.50 -6.88 -10.50
N PRO A 58 0.03 -5.63 -10.36
CA PRO A 58 -0.20 -4.73 -11.49
C PRO A 58 1.05 -4.60 -12.37
N PRO A 59 0.91 -4.53 -13.70
CA PRO A 59 2.04 -4.54 -14.61
C PRO A 59 2.90 -3.27 -14.50
N LYS A 60 4.19 -3.44 -14.84
CA LYS A 60 5.11 -2.32 -14.99
C LYS A 60 4.83 -1.64 -16.34
N LYS A 61 4.75 -0.30 -16.36
CA LYS A 61 4.78 0.48 -17.59
C LYS A 61 6.21 0.99 -17.80
N ILE A 62 6.72 0.82 -19.02
CA ILE A 62 8.10 1.19 -19.39
C ILE A 62 8.13 2.65 -19.92
N ILE A 63 6.99 3.20 -20.33
CA ILE A 63 6.81 4.58 -20.83
C ILE A 63 5.62 5.21 -20.09
N GLY A 64 5.70 6.51 -19.74
CA GLY A 64 4.57 7.24 -19.15
C GLY A 64 4.26 6.88 -17.69
N ASN A 65 5.27 6.64 -16.85
CA ASN A 65 5.08 6.29 -15.43
C ASN A 65 4.51 7.44 -14.55
N PHE A 66 4.32 8.64 -15.09
CA PHE A 66 3.73 9.80 -14.40
C PHE A 66 2.33 10.18 -14.94
N ASP A 67 1.82 9.42 -15.90
CA ASP A 67 0.47 9.54 -16.46
C ASP A 67 -0.59 9.27 -15.38
N GLU A 68 -1.55 10.18 -15.21
CA GLU A 68 -2.43 10.19 -14.03
C GLU A 68 -3.42 9.03 -14.02
N ASP A 69 -4.06 8.76 -15.16
CA ASP A 69 -4.95 7.62 -15.35
C ASP A 69 -4.22 6.31 -15.01
N PHE A 70 -2.98 6.20 -15.48
CA PHE A 70 -2.16 5.04 -15.18
C PHE A 70 -1.78 4.92 -13.70
N LEU A 71 -1.44 6.03 -13.04
CA LEU A 71 -1.11 6.04 -11.62
C LEU A 71 -2.31 5.62 -10.77
N GLU A 72 -3.51 6.07 -11.16
CA GLU A 72 -4.75 5.72 -10.48
C GLU A 72 -5.13 4.24 -10.70
N GLN A 73 -5.04 3.74 -11.94
CA GLN A 73 -5.24 2.31 -12.22
C GLN A 73 -4.25 1.43 -11.44
N ARG A 74 -2.98 1.85 -11.36
CA ARG A 74 -1.98 1.13 -10.58
C ARG A 74 -2.28 1.21 -9.08
N ARG A 75 -2.74 2.35 -8.56
CA ARG A 75 -3.15 2.49 -7.16
C ARG A 75 -4.25 1.48 -6.80
N LEU A 76 -5.31 1.43 -7.61
CA LEU A 76 -6.42 0.49 -7.45
C LEU A 76 -5.92 -0.97 -7.51
N GLY A 77 -5.15 -1.32 -8.52
CA GLY A 77 -4.61 -2.68 -8.66
C GLY A 77 -3.65 -3.07 -7.54
N LEU A 78 -2.90 -2.13 -6.96
CA LEU A 78 -2.05 -2.38 -5.80
C LEU A 78 -2.88 -2.61 -4.54
N GLU A 79 -4.01 -1.90 -4.38
CA GLU A 79 -4.96 -2.12 -3.28
C GLU A 79 -5.60 -3.50 -3.38
N GLU A 80 -6.06 -3.89 -4.57
CA GLU A 80 -6.60 -5.23 -4.83
C GLU A 80 -5.55 -6.31 -4.57
N TYR A 81 -4.33 -6.11 -5.05
CA TYR A 81 -3.21 -7.03 -4.86
C TYR A 81 -2.89 -7.28 -3.38
N ILE A 82 -2.69 -6.21 -2.59
CA ILE A 82 -2.34 -6.38 -1.18
C ILE A 82 -3.50 -6.98 -0.40
N ASN A 83 -4.74 -6.57 -0.67
CA ASN A 83 -5.90 -7.18 -0.02
C ASN A 83 -6.08 -8.66 -0.41
N ALA A 84 -5.71 -9.06 -1.63
CA ALA A 84 -5.74 -10.48 -2.03
C ALA A 84 -4.70 -11.31 -1.26
N LEU A 85 -3.49 -10.77 -1.02
CA LEU A 85 -2.48 -11.44 -0.19
C LEU A 85 -2.95 -11.64 1.24
N LEU A 86 -3.62 -10.64 1.81
CA LEU A 86 -4.07 -10.66 3.21
C LEU A 86 -5.30 -11.54 3.47
N LYS A 87 -5.86 -12.18 2.44
CA LYS A 87 -6.94 -13.18 2.60
C LYS A 87 -6.42 -14.53 3.08
N ASP A 88 -5.14 -14.80 2.86
CA ASP A 88 -4.49 -16.02 3.29
C ASP A 88 -3.75 -15.74 4.61
N GLU A 89 -4.04 -16.51 5.66
CA GLU A 89 -3.53 -16.26 7.02
C GLU A 89 -2.01 -16.43 7.08
N ASP A 90 -1.47 -17.49 6.46
CA ASP A 90 -0.03 -17.77 6.45
C ASP A 90 0.76 -16.65 5.74
N VAL A 91 0.21 -16.14 4.63
CA VAL A 91 0.78 -14.98 3.93
C VAL A 91 0.64 -13.72 4.77
N ALA A 92 -0.52 -13.47 5.38
CA ALA A 92 -0.78 -12.24 6.14
C ALA A 92 0.11 -12.10 7.39
N GLU A 93 0.39 -13.21 8.07
CA GLU A 93 1.18 -13.22 9.31
C GLU A 93 2.70 -13.31 9.06
N CYS A 94 3.12 -13.56 7.81
CA CYS A 94 4.53 -13.72 7.52
C CYS A 94 5.35 -12.45 7.81
N MET A 95 6.63 -12.64 8.16
CA MET A 95 7.53 -11.55 8.52
C MET A 95 7.71 -10.52 7.39
N GLU A 96 7.57 -10.93 6.13
CA GLU A 96 7.74 -10.07 4.96
C GLU A 96 6.57 -9.09 4.81
N ILE A 97 5.33 -9.52 5.03
CA ILE A 97 4.16 -8.63 5.07
C ILE A 97 4.25 -7.66 6.24
N ASN A 98 4.58 -8.17 7.43
CA ASN A 98 4.72 -7.34 8.63
C ASN A 98 5.78 -6.24 8.43
N LYS A 99 6.99 -6.59 7.94
CA LYS A 99 8.04 -5.59 7.65
C LYS A 99 7.65 -4.61 6.54
N PHE A 100 6.89 -5.07 5.56
CA PHE A 100 6.46 -4.25 4.44
C PHE A 100 5.41 -3.21 4.83
N LEU A 101 4.46 -3.59 5.69
CA LEU A 101 3.37 -2.71 6.12
C LEU A 101 3.68 -1.93 7.40
N LYS A 102 4.66 -2.36 8.20
CA LYS A 102 5.18 -1.65 9.39
C LYS A 102 6.62 -1.20 9.13
N PRO A 103 6.85 -0.09 8.42
CA PRO A 103 8.20 0.38 8.15
C PRO A 103 8.90 0.75 9.46
N SER A 104 10.14 0.32 9.58
CA SER A 104 11.03 0.61 10.71
C SER A 104 11.56 2.04 10.71
N GLU A 105 11.41 2.76 9.59
CA GLU A 105 11.95 4.10 9.38
C GLU A 105 10.85 5.15 9.54
N PRO A 106 11.02 6.15 10.43
CA PRO A 106 10.04 7.22 10.63
C PRO A 106 9.70 8.00 9.35
N SER A 107 10.67 8.17 8.44
CA SER A 107 10.51 8.92 7.19
C SER A 107 9.52 8.30 6.20
N LYS A 108 9.19 7.01 6.37
CA LYS A 108 8.19 6.33 5.55
C LYS A 108 6.79 6.42 6.12
N LEU A 109 6.65 6.90 7.36
CA LEU A 109 5.34 7.10 7.94
C LEU A 109 4.68 8.29 7.25
N VAL A 110 3.38 8.15 6.98
CA VAL A 110 2.54 9.30 6.68
C VAL A 110 2.41 10.05 8.00
N GLU A 111 3.03 11.22 8.09
CA GLU A 111 2.80 12.13 9.21
C GLU A 111 1.29 12.45 9.27
N ASN A 112 0.71 12.29 10.46
CA ASN A 112 -0.72 12.27 10.74
C ASN A 112 -1.57 13.28 9.92
N ASP A 113 -2.42 12.78 9.02
CA ASP A 113 -3.65 13.47 8.55
C ASP A 113 -4.72 13.50 9.66
N LEU A 114 -4.35 13.79 10.92
CA LEU A 114 -5.32 14.02 12.00
C LEU A 114 -5.98 15.41 11.91
N THR A 115 -5.67 16.20 10.88
CA THR A 115 -6.26 17.51 10.65
C THR A 115 -7.57 17.46 9.85
N GLU A 116 -7.71 16.57 8.87
CA GLU A 116 -8.89 16.60 7.98
C GLU A 116 -10.16 15.95 8.56
N GLU A 117 -10.05 14.95 9.43
CA GLU A 117 -11.22 14.39 10.12
C GLU A 117 -11.72 15.33 11.24
N ASN A 118 -10.84 16.10 11.88
CA ASN A 118 -11.20 17.07 12.91
C ASN A 118 -11.79 18.38 12.35
N GLU A 119 -11.55 18.71 11.08
CA GLU A 119 -12.16 19.88 10.42
C GLU A 119 -13.56 19.58 9.90
N LYS A 120 -13.81 18.37 9.38
CA LYS A 120 -15.15 17.98 8.87
C LYS A 120 -16.20 17.79 9.98
N GLU A 121 -15.79 17.49 11.21
CA GLU A 121 -16.71 17.49 12.36
C GLU A 121 -17.04 18.89 12.89
N LYS A 122 -16.15 19.88 12.70
CA LYS A 122 -16.40 21.27 13.11
C LYS A 122 -17.35 22.02 12.17
N GLU A 123 -17.40 21.67 10.88
CA GLU A 123 -18.35 22.26 9.92
C GLU A 123 -19.77 21.70 10.02
N LYS A 124 -19.97 20.51 10.63
CA LYS A 124 -21.31 19.93 10.83
C LYS A 124 -22.04 20.42 12.09
N GLN A 125 -21.38 21.22 12.92
CA GLN A 125 -21.97 21.82 14.14
C GLN A 125 -22.08 23.35 14.07
N LYS A 126 -21.98 23.93 12.87
CA LYS A 126 -22.27 25.35 12.60
C LYS A 126 -23.42 25.45 11.60
#